data_AF-A0A1E8EX70-F1
#
_entry.id   AF-A0A1E8EX70-F1
#
_cell.length_a   1.000
_cell.length_b   1.000
_cell.length_c   1.000
_cell.angle_alpha   90.00
_cell.angle_beta   90.00
_cell.angle_gamma   90.00
#
_symmetry.space_group_name_H-M   'P 1'
#
loop_
_entity.id
_entity.type
_entity.pdbx_description
1 polymer ?
#
loop_
_entity_poly.entity_id
_entity_poly.type
_entity_poly.pdbx_seq_one_letter_code
_entity_poly.pdbx_strand_id
1 'polypeptide(L)' 'MEGEIIRKKLKNYVRKTGIKYNYIANKINIHKSTLSHFINADRKVSKQTINKIKNYLVQNNII' A
#
# COMPACT_ATOMS: atom_id res chain seq x y z
N MET A 1 -3.13 -3.66 13.97
CA MET A 1 -4.25 -4.44 13.41
C MET A 1 -4.66 -3.94 12.02
N GLU A 2 -5.17 -2.72 11.85
CA GLU A 2 -5.61 -2.20 10.54
C GLU A 2 -4.49 -2.18 9.46
N GLY A 3 -3.30 -1.66 9.80
CA GLY A 3 -2.18 -1.60 8.84
C GLY A 3 -1.74 -2.96 8.30
N GLU A 4 -1.88 -4.04 9.08
CA GLU A 4 -1.53 -5.38 8.63
C GLU A 4 -2.53 -5.92 7.60
N ILE A 5 -3.83 -5.67 7.81
CA ILE A 5 -4.90 -6.04 6.88
C ILE A 5 -4.69 -5.32 5.55
N ILE A 6 -4.46 -4.00 5.59
CA ILE A 6 -4.21 -3.18 4.40
C ILE A 6 -2.96 -3.69 3.64
N ARG A 7 -1.89 -4.02 4.37
CA ARG A 7 -0.66 -4.59 3.80
C ARG A 7 -0.92 -5.91 3.07
N LYS A 8 -1.65 -6.84 3.68
CA LYS A 8 -2.01 -8.13 3.05
C LYS A 8 -2.86 -7.93 1.79
N LYS A 9 -3.85 -7.02 1.84
CA LYS A 9 -4.70 -6.69 0.68
C LYS A 9 -3.88 -6.08 -0.47
N LEU A 10 -2.98 -5.16 -0.16
CA LEU A 10 -2.09 -4.56 -1.16
C LEU A 10 -1.16 -5.60 -1.80
N LYS A 11 -0.55 -6.49 -1.01
CA LYS A 11 0.29 -7.59 -1.55
C LYS A 11 -0.50 -8.48 -2.50
N ASN A 12 -1.72 -8.88 -2.11
CA ASN A 12 -2.59 -9.71 -2.93
C ASN A 12 -3.01 -9.01 -4.23
N TYR A 13 -3.35 -7.72 -4.15
CA TYR A 13 -3.66 -6.91 -5.33
C TYR A 13 -2.50 -6.88 -6.32
N VAL A 14 -1.30 -6.55 -5.84
CA VAL A 14 -0.09 -6.52 -6.68
C VAL A 14 0.21 -7.88 -7.30
N ARG A 15 0.05 -8.98 -6.54
CA ARG A 15 0.24 -10.34 -7.06
C ARG A 15 -0.77 -10.69 -8.16
N LYS A 16 -2.02 -10.22 -8.04
CA LYS A 16 -3.09 -10.51 -9.01
C LYS A 16 -2.97 -9.68 -10.29
N THR A 17 -2.56 -8.41 -10.17
CA THR A 17 -2.55 -7.47 -11.31
C THR A 17 -1.19 -7.34 -11.99
N GLY A 18 -0.11 -7.73 -11.31
CA GLY A 18 1.26 -7.49 -11.77
C GLY A 18 1.72 -6.03 -11.66
N ILE A 19 0.91 -5.15 -11.07
CA ILE A 19 1.24 -3.73 -10.92
C ILE A 19 2.45 -3.56 -9.98
N LYS A 20 3.47 -2.82 -10.44
CA LYS A 20 4.66 -2.55 -9.64
C LYS A 20 4.35 -1.61 -8.47
N TYR A 21 4.93 -1.87 -7.30
CA TYR A 21 4.80 -0.98 -6.13
C TYR A 21 5.23 0.46 -6.42
N ASN A 22 6.24 0.68 -7.26
CA ASN A 22 6.67 2.02 -7.68
C ASN A 22 5.54 2.81 -8.36
N TYR A 23 4.71 2.15 -9.18
CA TYR A 23 3.56 2.80 -9.81
C TYR A 23 2.54 3.25 -8.75
N ILE A 24 2.23 2.38 -7.80
CA ILE A 24 1.29 2.67 -6.71
C ILE A 24 1.80 3.83 -5.85
N ALA A 25 3.09 3.80 -5.47
CA ALA A 25 3.73 4.85 -4.69
C ALA A 25 3.60 6.22 -5.36
N ASN A 26 3.89 6.30 -6.67
CA ASN A 26 3.74 7.51 -7.46
C ASN A 26 2.26 7.95 -7.51
N LYS A 27 1.33 7.01 -7.73
CA LYS A 27 -0.10 7.29 -7.84
C LYS A 27 -0.69 7.91 -6.57
N ILE A 28 -0.23 7.49 -5.39
CA ILE A 28 -0.71 8.02 -4.09
C ILE A 28 0.22 9.07 -3.49
N ASN A 29 1.20 9.54 -4.26
CA ASN A 29 2.18 10.53 -3.85
C ASN A 29 2.85 10.17 -2.50
N ILE A 30 3.50 9.01 -2.46
CA ILE A 30 4.42 8.61 -1.39
C ILE A 30 5.74 8.15 -1.98
N HIS A 31 6.83 8.32 -1.24
CA HIS A 31 8.12 7.83 -1.70
C HIS A 31 8.15 6.30 -1.76
N LYS A 32 8.84 5.74 -2.76
CA LYS A 32 8.96 4.29 -2.97
C LYS A 32 9.50 3.56 -1.73
N SER A 33 10.45 4.16 -1.01
CA SER A 33 11.01 3.55 0.19
C SER A 33 9.98 3.48 1.32
N THR A 34 9.12 4.49 1.47
CA THR A 34 8.01 4.49 2.44
C THR A 34 7.06 3.33 2.17
N LEU A 35 6.70 3.10 0.90
CA LEU A 35 5.86 1.98 0.53
C LEU A 35 6.57 0.64 0.78
N SER A 36 7.85 0.53 0.44
CA SER A 36 8.66 -0.66 0.70
C SER A 36 8.69 -0.99 2.20
N HIS A 37 8.90 0.02 3.05
CA HIS A 37 8.92 -0.15 4.49
C HIS A 37 7.58 -0.67 5.02
N PHE A 38 6.48 -0.11 4.52
CA PHE A 38 5.14 -0.61 4.84
C PHE A 38 4.93 -2.06 4.41
N ILE A 39 5.33 -2.43 3.19
CA ILE A 39 5.18 -3.78 2.63
C ILE A 39 6.01 -4.82 3.40
N ASN A 40 7.23 -4.45 3.78
CA ASN A 40 8.15 -5.30 4.53
C ASN A 40 7.81 -5.35 6.03
N ALA A 41 7.01 -4.40 6.52
CA ALA A 41 6.76 -4.18 7.95
C ALA A 41 8.05 -4.03 8.77
N ASP A 42 9.10 -3.48 8.15
CA ASP A 42 10.38 -3.21 8.79
C ASP A 42 10.32 -1.93 9.66
N ARG A 43 9.37 -1.03 9.38
CA ARG A 43 9.13 0.22 10.10
C ARG A 43 7.64 0.52 10.20
N LYS A 44 7.26 1.21 11.29
CA LYS A 44 5.94 1.84 11.38
C LYS A 44 5.89 3.03 10.43
N VAL A 45 4.90 3.05 9.55
CA VAL A 45 4.60 4.20 8.70
C VAL A 45 3.49 5.04 9.31
N SER A 46 3.41 6.31 8.92
CA SER A 46 2.40 7.24 9.43
C SER A 46 0.97 6.78 9.10
N LYS A 47 0.01 7.15 9.96
CA LYS A 47 -1.42 6.89 9.71
C LYS A 47 -1.89 7.49 8.38
N GLN A 48 -1.37 8.66 8.01
CA GLN A 48 -1.65 9.29 6.71
C GLN A 48 -1.21 8.41 5.54
N THR A 49 -0.06 7.74 5.63
CA THR A 49 0.41 6.80 4.59
C THR A 49 -0.53 5.60 4.49
N ILE A 50 -0.95 5.04 5.62
CA ILE A 50 -1.90 3.92 5.65
C ILE A 50 -3.23 4.34 5.00
N ASN A 51 -3.73 5.53 5.30
CA ASN A 51 -4.96 6.07 4.70
C ASN A 51 -4.83 6.25 3.18
N LYS A 52 -3.70 6.78 2.70
CA LYS A 52 -3.44 6.90 1.26
C LYS A 52 -3.50 5.54 0.54
N ILE A 53 -2.89 4.51 1.14
CA ILE A 53 -2.90 3.15 0.60
C ILE A 53 -4.33 2.56 0.64
N LYS A 54 -5.05 2.76 1.75
CA LYS A 54 -6.44 2.31 1.90
C LYS A 54 -7.34 2.94 0.83
N ASN A 55 -7.26 4.25 0.63
CA ASN A 55 -8.05 4.97 -0.37
C ASN A 55 -7.78 4.44 -1.79
N TYR A 56 -6.52 4.16 -2.11
CA TYR A 56 -6.17 3.56 -3.39
C TYR A 56 -6.80 2.18 -3.59
N LEU A 57 -6.79 1.33 -2.56
CA LEU A 57 -7.42 0.02 -2.64
C LEU A 57 -8.96 0.11 -2.77
N VAL A 58 -9.60 1.07 -2.11
CA VAL A 58 -11.05 1.36 -2.25
C VAL A 58 -11.37 1.79 -3.69
N GLN A 59 -10.59 2.70 -4.26
CA GLN A 59 -10.75 3.14 -5.67
C GLN A 59 -10.59 2.02 -6.70
N ASN A 60 -9.94 0.91 -6.32
CA ASN A 60 -9.75 -0.27 -7.17
C ASN A 60 -10.68 -1.43 -6.78
N ASN A 61 -11.72 -1.19 -5.97
CA ASN A 61 -12.70 -2.18 -5.52
C ASN A 61 -12.08 -3.42 -4.84
N ILE A 62 -10.97 -3.22 -4.11
CA ILE A 62 -10.30 -4.29 -3.35
C ILE A 62 -10.80 -4.36 -1.90
N ILE A 63 -11.29 -3.22 -1.39
CA ILE A 63 -11.88 -3.06 -0.05
C ILE A 63 -13.02 -2.08 -0.06
#